data_AF-A0A940QKG8-F1
#
_entry.id   AF-A0A940QKG8-F1
#
_cell.length_a   1.000
_cell.length_b   1.000
_cell.length_c   1.000
_cell.angle_alpha   90.00
_cell.angle_beta   90.00
_cell.angle_gamma   90.00
#
_symmetry.space_group_name_H-M   'P 1'
#
loop_
_entity.id
_entity.type
_entity.pdbx_description
1 polymer ?
#
loop_
_entity_poly.entity_id
_entity_poly.type
_entity_poly.pdbx_seq_one_letter_code
_entity_poly.pdbx_strand_id
1 'polypeptide(L)'
;MRKRRSARRELAIFSENALMITAALTSLLLQIISFVTTWQGAEVYFSSAFPLAPLFFAAAVQSVVYFVANSIRNSPGAGKLIALLLALLCSNYFSFVGIYSAVDPPTVYLQRIYSSYSSELSAEAERLNAERNADSTAAIDRAVNSAISRYTELTSQKASLDSLAEQLSAVDGGGISSGMTAPSRWNYATYEDYAAAYQAYIAGLSQGTAAAENTEVQSLLGRYGLSSEAELAELTSEITAEMSLIEGVIGASDSGFYSSAEQLRAEMLAGNRSAAERVFSLYERLTGERLEYAADEPEISPELPGYGELSDGRTPAAVREEMLRVISAACDTLNASGGEVSAENYPVENIYTLPLRSVLVDFSKVAAVSLALALLTDYLSLAAAVIYVRKKSVLTARDTVQAAGRDDRFFEQNIAGALQLGEFSAGGSYGSADERRLAERLAEYISRFSASDIAVEQGCALMASREAVREHELLTAFLCQCGYAKLLTAEEIGVLGGSADSDCVLLKTRFLMWANEKLAAQPGGRAESGKAV
;
A
#
# COMPACT_ATOMS: atom_id res chain seq x y z
N MET A 1 9.59 -62.88 45.95
CA MET A 1 9.88 -61.43 46.10
C MET A 1 11.10 -61.06 45.23
N ARG A 2 11.02 -61.04 43.90
CA ARG A 2 10.76 -59.86 43.04
C ARG A 2 10.74 -58.50 43.77
N LYS A 3 11.85 -57.76 43.71
CA LYS A 3 11.84 -56.28 43.85
C LYS A 3 13.05 -55.67 43.11
N ARG A 4 12.71 -54.94 42.04
CA ARG A 4 13.39 -53.76 41.47
C ARG A 4 14.84 -53.91 41.00
N ARG A 5 15.01 -54.47 39.80
CA ARG A 5 15.94 -53.92 38.80
C ARG A 5 15.14 -53.04 37.84
N SER A 6 14.85 -51.80 38.24
CA SER A 6 14.29 -50.76 37.36
C SER A 6 14.79 -49.39 37.82
N ALA A 7 16.07 -49.12 37.58
CA ALA A 7 16.63 -47.78 37.64
C ALA A 7 17.91 -47.78 36.81
N ARG A 8 18.09 -46.74 35.98
CA ARG A 8 19.20 -46.55 35.03
C ARG A 8 19.04 -47.20 33.65
N ARG A 9 17.93 -46.89 32.99
CA ARG A 9 17.98 -46.38 31.61
C ARG A 9 17.32 -45.01 31.64
N GLU A 10 18.01 -44.05 32.26
CA GLU A 10 17.72 -42.65 31.97
C GLU A 10 18.07 -42.45 30.50
N LEU A 11 17.08 -41.97 29.74
CA LEU A 11 17.23 -41.57 28.36
C LEU A 11 18.39 -40.58 28.25
N ALA A 12 19.53 -41.06 27.78
CA ALA A 12 20.66 -40.24 27.33
C ALA A 12 20.35 -39.53 26.00
N ILE A 13 19.12 -39.00 25.83
CA ILE A 13 18.69 -38.24 24.64
C ILE A 13 18.89 -36.73 24.87
N PHE A 14 19.15 -36.28 26.09
CA PHE A 14 19.54 -34.91 26.40
C PHE A 14 20.82 -34.89 27.24
N SER A 15 21.97 -35.14 26.61
CA SER A 15 23.24 -34.67 27.20
C SER A 15 23.26 -33.14 27.11
N GLU A 16 23.82 -32.45 28.10
CA GLU A 16 23.95 -30.99 28.08
C GLU A 16 24.63 -30.47 26.80
N ASN A 17 25.53 -31.28 26.23
CA ASN A 17 26.18 -31.01 24.95
C ASN A 17 25.21 -31.11 23.76
N ALA A 18 24.33 -32.10 23.73
CA ALA A 18 23.31 -32.23 22.68
C ALA A 18 22.29 -31.08 22.73
N LEU A 19 21.91 -30.64 23.94
CA LEU A 19 21.03 -29.49 24.14
C LEU A 19 21.72 -28.18 23.67
N MET A 20 23.01 -28.00 23.97
CA MET A 20 23.80 -26.85 23.51
C MET A 20 23.97 -26.81 21.99
N ILE A 21 24.26 -27.96 21.36
CA ILE A 21 24.37 -28.08 19.91
C ILE A 21 23.02 -27.77 19.24
N THR A 22 21.93 -28.29 19.81
CA THR A 22 20.57 -28.06 19.28
C THR A 22 20.17 -26.59 19.39
N ALA A 23 20.43 -25.95 20.53
CA ALA A 23 20.14 -24.52 20.72
C ALA A 23 20.98 -23.62 19.80
N ALA A 24 22.28 -23.94 19.63
CA ALA A 24 23.15 -23.22 18.71
C ALA A 24 22.70 -23.38 17.25
N LEU A 25 22.27 -24.58 16.86
CA LEU A 25 21.75 -24.86 15.52
C LEU A 25 20.41 -24.16 15.27
N THR A 26 19.51 -24.14 16.25
CA THR A 26 18.25 -23.39 16.17
C THR A 26 18.49 -21.88 16.07
N SER A 27 19.42 -21.33 16.86
CA SER A 27 19.80 -19.92 16.77
C SER A 27 20.41 -19.57 15.41
N LEU A 28 21.26 -20.44 14.86
CA LEU A 28 21.85 -20.27 13.53
C LEU A 28 20.76 -20.26 12.43
N LEU A 29 19.83 -21.22 12.48
CA LEU A 29 18.74 -21.30 11.49
C LEU A 29 17.82 -20.07 11.55
N LEU A 30 17.46 -19.62 12.76
CA LEU A 30 16.66 -18.39 12.93
C LEU A 30 17.41 -17.16 12.40
N GLN A 31 18.72 -17.11 12.55
CA GLN A 31 19.53 -16.00 12.05
C GLN A 31 19.67 -16.03 10.52
N ILE A 32 19.72 -17.21 9.90
CA ILE A 32 19.68 -17.37 8.44
C ILE A 32 18.32 -16.91 7.91
N ILE A 33 17.22 -17.29 8.56
CA ILE A 33 15.87 -16.85 8.17
C ILE A 33 15.75 -15.32 8.30
N SER A 34 16.16 -14.75 9.43
CA SER A 34 16.16 -13.29 9.66
C SER A 34 17.04 -12.55 8.63
N PHE A 35 18.18 -13.14 8.23
CA PHE A 35 19.01 -12.59 7.15
C PHE A 35 18.31 -12.59 5.79
N VAL A 36 17.69 -13.72 5.40
CA VAL A 36 16.99 -13.84 4.12
C VAL A 36 15.80 -12.88 4.05
N THR A 37 15.00 -12.79 5.10
CA THR A 37 13.84 -11.89 5.12
C THR A 37 14.27 -10.41 5.15
N THR A 38 15.34 -10.08 5.88
CA THR A 38 15.93 -8.72 5.86
C THR A 38 16.47 -8.36 4.48
N TRP A 39 17.11 -9.30 3.79
CA TRP A 39 17.62 -9.10 2.43
C TRP A 39 16.48 -8.86 1.44
N GLN A 40 15.43 -9.69 1.47
CA GLN A 40 14.23 -9.49 0.63
C GLN A 40 13.57 -8.13 0.87
N GLY A 41 13.46 -7.68 2.12
CA GLY A 41 12.93 -6.35 2.40
C GLY A 41 13.85 -5.22 1.94
N ALA A 42 15.16 -5.39 2.08
CA ALA A 42 16.15 -4.43 1.60
C ALA A 42 16.17 -4.32 0.06
N GLU A 43 15.82 -5.40 -0.64
CA GLU A 43 15.72 -5.43 -2.10
C GLU A 43 14.68 -4.43 -2.62
N VAL A 44 13.54 -4.31 -1.94
CA VAL A 44 12.48 -3.35 -2.29
C VAL A 44 12.99 -1.89 -2.32
N TYR A 45 13.93 -1.54 -1.44
CA TYR A 45 14.43 -0.16 -1.31
C TYR A 45 15.73 0.10 -2.07
N PHE A 46 16.68 -0.84 -2.04
CA PHE A 46 18.05 -0.60 -2.50
C PHE A 46 18.38 -1.22 -3.86
N SER A 47 17.48 -2.03 -4.43
CA SER A 47 17.67 -2.65 -5.77
C SER A 47 17.92 -1.61 -6.86
N SER A 48 17.27 -0.44 -6.77
CA SER A 48 17.43 0.65 -7.75
C SER A 48 18.77 1.37 -7.67
N ALA A 49 19.46 1.33 -6.53
CA ALA A 49 20.73 2.03 -6.34
C ALA A 49 21.93 1.17 -6.75
N PHE A 50 21.97 -0.09 -6.31
CA PHE A 50 23.06 -1.01 -6.62
C PHE A 50 22.63 -2.47 -6.36
N PRO A 51 22.86 -3.42 -7.29
CA PRO A 51 22.35 -4.78 -7.18
C PRO A 51 22.84 -5.57 -5.96
N LEU A 52 24.02 -5.23 -5.41
CA LEU A 52 24.55 -5.88 -4.20
C LEU A 52 24.28 -5.07 -2.91
N ALA A 53 23.70 -3.87 -2.98
CA ALA A 53 23.42 -3.06 -1.80
C ALA A 53 22.47 -3.74 -0.79
N PRO A 54 21.39 -4.43 -1.22
CA PRO A 54 20.53 -5.18 -0.30
C PRO A 54 21.28 -6.23 0.52
N LEU A 55 22.23 -6.91 -0.13
CA LEU A 55 23.06 -7.95 0.50
C LEU A 55 24.00 -7.36 1.55
N PHE A 56 24.72 -6.29 1.20
CA PHE A 56 25.63 -5.62 2.15
C PHE A 56 24.88 -5.01 3.33
N PHE A 57 23.69 -4.46 3.09
CA PHE A 57 22.83 -3.93 4.15
C PHE A 57 22.38 -5.03 5.12
N ALA A 58 21.81 -6.13 4.60
CA ALA A 58 21.38 -7.25 5.43
C ALA A 58 22.55 -7.86 6.22
N ALA A 59 23.72 -8.00 5.59
CA ALA A 59 24.92 -8.50 6.25
C ALA A 59 25.39 -7.56 7.38
N ALA A 60 25.35 -6.24 7.16
CA ALA A 60 25.73 -5.26 8.16
C ALA A 60 24.79 -5.27 9.38
N VAL A 61 23.47 -5.24 9.15
CA VAL A 61 22.46 -5.26 10.23
C VAL A 61 22.58 -6.54 11.05
N GLN A 62 22.65 -7.71 10.40
CA GLN A 62 22.74 -9.00 11.08
C GLN A 62 24.08 -9.19 11.80
N SER A 63 25.18 -8.67 11.23
CA SER A 63 26.49 -8.66 11.91
C SER A 63 26.45 -7.81 13.18
N VAL A 64 25.82 -6.62 13.13
CA VAL A 64 25.66 -5.76 14.32
C VAL A 64 24.83 -6.46 15.38
N VAL A 65 23.71 -7.08 15.02
CA VAL A 65 22.88 -7.86 15.96
C VAL A 65 23.71 -8.97 16.62
N TYR A 66 24.46 -9.75 15.83
CA TYR A 66 25.29 -10.85 16.33
C TYR A 66 26.44 -10.38 17.24
N PHE A 67 27.26 -9.43 16.77
CA PHE A 67 28.43 -8.96 17.51
C PHE A 67 28.06 -8.16 18.75
N VAL A 68 27.04 -7.31 18.68
CA VAL A 68 26.62 -6.49 19.84
C VAL A 68 25.92 -7.35 20.88
N ALA A 69 25.07 -8.32 20.47
CA ALA A 69 24.48 -9.28 21.40
C ALA A 69 25.57 -10.07 22.16
N ASN A 70 26.60 -10.54 21.46
CA ASN A 70 27.71 -11.26 22.09
C ASN A 70 28.67 -10.34 22.87
N SER A 71 28.74 -9.05 22.56
CA SER A 71 29.55 -8.07 23.29
C SER A 71 28.90 -7.63 24.61
N ILE A 72 27.57 -7.47 24.64
CA ILE A 72 26.79 -7.19 25.85
C ILE A 72 26.93 -8.32 26.86
N ARG A 73 27.07 -9.57 26.37
CA ARG A 73 27.32 -10.76 27.18
C ARG A 73 28.57 -10.65 28.06
N ASN A 74 29.62 -9.98 27.57
CA ASN A 74 30.92 -9.89 28.26
C ASN A 74 31.08 -8.59 29.06
N SER A 75 30.44 -7.50 28.63
CA SER A 75 30.42 -6.22 29.35
C SER A 75 29.19 -5.41 28.95
N PRO A 76 28.15 -5.34 29.80
CA PRO A 76 26.97 -4.53 29.51
C PRO A 76 27.34 -3.05 29.58
N GLY A 77 27.02 -2.31 28.51
CA GLY A 77 27.16 -0.86 28.46
C GLY A 77 25.93 -0.26 27.80
N ALA A 78 25.44 0.88 28.32
CA ALA A 78 24.21 1.51 27.85
C ALA A 78 24.22 1.77 26.32
N GLY A 79 25.35 2.22 25.76
CA GLY A 79 25.49 2.44 24.32
C GLY A 79 25.36 1.17 23.48
N LYS A 80 25.83 0.02 23.98
CA LYS A 80 25.69 -1.27 23.29
C LYS A 80 24.24 -1.76 23.30
N LEU A 81 23.52 -1.56 24.41
CA LEU A 81 22.10 -1.89 24.52
C LEU A 81 21.27 -1.05 23.54
N ILE A 82 21.55 0.25 23.44
CA ILE A 82 20.88 1.15 22.47
C ILE A 82 21.18 0.71 21.04
N ALA A 83 22.43 0.40 20.71
CA ALA A 83 22.81 -0.09 19.39
C ALA A 83 22.12 -1.41 19.02
N LEU A 84 22.01 -2.34 19.97
CA LEU A 84 21.28 -3.61 19.76
C LEU A 84 19.79 -3.36 19.51
N LEU A 85 19.16 -2.48 20.29
CA LEU A 85 17.75 -2.16 20.16
C LEU A 85 17.45 -1.50 18.80
N LEU A 86 18.29 -0.55 18.37
CA LEU A 86 18.18 0.06 17.04
C LEU A 86 18.39 -0.97 15.91
N ALA A 87 19.38 -1.85 16.04
CA ALA A 87 19.63 -2.89 15.05
C ALA A 87 18.48 -3.90 14.96
N LEU A 88 17.86 -4.25 16.09
CA LEU A 88 16.65 -5.10 16.13
C LEU A 88 15.44 -4.40 15.54
N LEU A 89 15.25 -3.11 15.77
CA LEU A 89 14.16 -2.34 15.13
C LEU A 89 14.34 -2.27 13.62
N CYS A 90 15.57 -2.02 13.14
CA CYS A 90 15.88 -2.06 11.72
C CYS A 90 15.66 -3.45 11.12
N SER A 91 16.19 -4.50 11.77
CA SER A 91 16.00 -5.90 11.35
C SER A 91 14.52 -6.26 11.24
N ASN A 92 13.73 -5.97 12.28
CA ASN A 92 12.29 -6.24 12.30
C ASN A 92 11.55 -5.49 11.19
N TYR A 93 11.86 -4.22 10.95
CA TYR A 93 11.22 -3.43 9.90
C TYR A 93 11.48 -4.01 8.50
N PHE A 94 12.75 -4.25 8.15
CA PHE A 94 13.10 -4.79 6.84
C PHE A 94 12.65 -6.25 6.68
N SER A 95 12.73 -7.06 7.74
CA SER A 95 12.19 -8.42 7.74
C SER A 95 10.67 -8.43 7.53
N PHE A 96 9.94 -7.52 8.19
CA PHE A 96 8.50 -7.33 7.97
C PHE A 96 8.20 -6.95 6.51
N VAL A 97 8.91 -5.96 5.95
CA VAL A 97 8.72 -5.56 4.54
C VAL A 97 9.01 -6.73 3.61
N GLY A 98 10.08 -7.51 3.84
CA GLY A 98 10.42 -8.66 3.02
C GLY A 98 9.34 -9.74 3.02
N ILE A 99 8.86 -10.13 4.21
CA ILE A 99 7.78 -11.12 4.34
C ILE A 99 6.49 -10.58 3.73
N TYR A 100 6.16 -9.30 3.94
CA TYR A 100 4.98 -8.67 3.35
C TYR A 100 5.05 -8.66 1.81
N SER A 101 6.18 -8.21 1.23
CA SER A 101 6.37 -8.16 -0.22
C SER A 101 6.39 -9.55 -0.88
N ALA A 102 6.77 -10.59 -0.14
CA ALA A 102 6.72 -11.97 -0.63
C ALA A 102 5.29 -12.52 -0.68
N VAL A 103 4.41 -12.10 0.25
CA VAL A 103 3.01 -12.54 0.30
C VAL A 103 2.11 -11.68 -0.58
N ASP A 104 2.34 -10.37 -0.61
CA ASP A 104 1.61 -9.40 -1.43
C ASP A 104 2.60 -8.55 -2.23
N PRO A 105 3.02 -9.01 -3.42
CA PRO A 105 3.98 -8.30 -4.24
C PRO A 105 3.44 -6.92 -4.65
N PRO A 106 4.25 -5.85 -4.58
CA PRO A 106 3.84 -4.51 -5.01
C PRO A 106 3.30 -4.45 -6.45
N THR A 107 3.77 -5.35 -7.31
CA THR A 107 3.32 -5.47 -8.70
C THR A 107 1.86 -5.90 -8.82
N VAL A 108 1.39 -6.77 -7.93
CA VAL A 108 0.00 -7.24 -7.92
C VAL A 108 -0.94 -6.13 -7.45
N TYR A 109 -0.50 -5.36 -6.45
CA TYR A 109 -1.22 -4.17 -6.00
C TYR A 109 -1.36 -3.13 -7.12
N LEU A 110 -0.26 -2.75 -7.77
CA LEU A 110 -0.26 -1.79 -8.87
C LEU A 110 -1.12 -2.27 -10.04
N GLN A 111 -1.02 -3.55 -10.41
CA GLN A 111 -1.83 -4.13 -11.48
C GLN A 111 -3.33 -4.03 -11.16
N ARG A 112 -3.73 -4.38 -9.93
CA ARG A 112 -5.14 -4.34 -9.51
C ARG A 112 -5.69 -2.92 -9.57
N ILE A 113 -4.96 -1.95 -9.01
CA ILE A 113 -5.39 -0.56 -9.02
C ILE A 113 -5.44 -0.02 -10.44
N TYR A 114 -4.41 -0.28 -11.25
CA TYR A 114 -4.42 0.11 -12.65
C TYR A 114 -5.61 -0.45 -13.41
N SER A 115 -5.93 -1.74 -13.23
CA SER A 115 -7.09 -2.35 -13.89
C SER A 115 -8.43 -1.74 -13.46
N SER A 116 -8.55 -1.32 -12.20
CA SER A 116 -9.75 -0.61 -11.71
C SER A 116 -9.85 0.76 -12.38
N TYR A 117 -8.77 1.54 -12.33
CA TYR A 117 -8.75 2.90 -12.88
C TYR A 117 -8.91 2.91 -14.39
N SER A 118 -8.27 1.99 -15.11
CA SER A 118 -8.43 1.87 -16.55
C SER A 118 -9.87 1.48 -16.92
N SER A 119 -10.51 0.62 -16.13
CA SER A 119 -11.91 0.24 -16.35
C SER A 119 -12.87 1.40 -16.09
N GLU A 120 -12.64 2.18 -15.04
CA GLU A 120 -13.45 3.36 -14.71
C GLU A 120 -13.31 4.45 -15.79
N LEU A 121 -12.09 4.74 -16.23
CA LEU A 121 -11.83 5.72 -17.29
C LEU A 121 -12.41 5.28 -18.64
N SER A 122 -12.33 3.98 -18.96
CA SER A 122 -12.93 3.44 -20.19
C SER A 122 -14.45 3.51 -20.16
N ALA A 123 -15.08 3.20 -19.01
CA ALA A 123 -16.53 3.31 -18.85
C ALA A 123 -17.01 4.76 -19.00
N GLU A 124 -16.24 5.73 -18.51
CA GLU A 124 -16.57 7.15 -18.68
C GLU A 124 -16.41 7.61 -20.13
N ALA A 125 -15.39 7.12 -20.83
CA ALA A 125 -15.23 7.36 -22.28
C ALA A 125 -16.43 6.79 -23.07
N GLU A 126 -16.85 5.56 -22.76
CA GLU A 126 -18.04 4.93 -23.35
C GLU A 126 -19.31 5.73 -23.07
N ARG A 127 -19.47 6.26 -21.85
CA ARG A 127 -20.60 7.13 -21.49
C ARG A 127 -20.65 8.38 -22.35
N LEU A 128 -19.53 9.10 -22.48
CA LEU A 128 -19.44 10.31 -23.31
C LEU A 128 -19.70 10.00 -24.79
N ASN A 129 -19.14 8.90 -25.33
CA ASN A 129 -19.41 8.47 -26.70
C ASN A 129 -20.90 8.14 -26.90
N ALA A 130 -21.54 7.49 -25.93
CA ALA A 130 -22.97 7.18 -25.99
C ALA A 130 -23.85 8.44 -25.98
N GLU A 131 -23.51 9.43 -25.15
CA GLU A 131 -24.18 10.74 -25.10
C GLU A 131 -24.03 11.49 -26.42
N ARG A 132 -22.81 11.58 -26.96
CA ARG A 132 -22.55 12.21 -28.26
C ARG A 132 -23.32 11.53 -29.40
N ASN A 133 -23.37 10.20 -29.40
CA ASN A 133 -24.12 9.44 -30.41
C ASN A 133 -25.63 9.65 -30.28
N ALA A 134 -26.15 9.72 -29.05
CA ALA A 134 -27.55 10.01 -28.79
C ALA A 134 -27.93 11.43 -29.26
N ASP A 135 -27.10 12.42 -28.98
CA ASP A 135 -27.31 13.81 -29.41
C ASP A 135 -27.26 13.94 -30.95
N SER A 136 -26.30 13.27 -31.59
CA SER A 136 -26.22 13.22 -33.07
C SER A 136 -27.46 12.55 -33.68
N THR A 137 -27.93 11.44 -33.09
CA THR A 137 -29.15 10.76 -33.52
C THR A 137 -30.37 11.67 -33.36
N ALA A 138 -30.49 12.35 -32.21
CA ALA A 138 -31.57 13.29 -31.95
C ALA A 138 -31.53 14.50 -32.92
N ALA A 139 -30.35 14.97 -33.32
CA ALA A 139 -30.21 16.03 -34.33
C ALA A 139 -30.66 15.56 -35.72
N ILE A 140 -30.25 14.36 -36.13
CA ILE A 140 -30.69 13.72 -37.39
C ILE A 140 -32.23 13.59 -37.41
N ASP A 141 -32.79 13.08 -36.33
CA ASP A 141 -34.23 12.87 -36.19
C ASP A 141 -35.01 14.18 -36.24
N ARG A 142 -34.53 15.23 -35.55
CA ARG A 142 -35.12 16.57 -35.61
C ARG A 142 -35.11 17.13 -37.03
N ALA A 143 -34.00 17.00 -37.73
CA ALA A 143 -33.84 17.53 -39.09
C ALA A 143 -34.77 16.85 -40.10
N VAL A 144 -34.78 15.51 -40.11
CA VAL A 144 -35.63 14.73 -41.03
C VAL A 144 -37.11 14.91 -40.71
N ASN A 145 -37.51 14.86 -39.43
CA ASN A 145 -38.91 15.04 -39.05
C ASN A 145 -39.41 16.45 -39.37
N SER A 146 -38.56 17.48 -39.27
CA SER A 146 -38.91 18.84 -39.66
C SER A 146 -39.15 18.94 -41.18
N ALA A 147 -38.29 18.33 -42.00
CA ALA A 147 -38.48 18.27 -43.45
C ALA A 147 -39.78 17.53 -43.83
N ILE A 148 -40.04 16.38 -43.19
CA ILE A 148 -41.28 15.60 -43.40
C ILE A 148 -42.51 16.41 -42.99
N SER A 149 -42.47 17.04 -41.82
CA SER A 149 -43.60 17.82 -41.30
C SER A 149 -43.91 19.02 -42.21
N ARG A 150 -42.88 19.75 -42.66
CA ARG A 150 -43.04 20.87 -43.58
C ARG A 150 -43.57 20.43 -44.94
N TYR A 151 -43.04 19.33 -45.48
CA TYR A 151 -43.54 18.78 -46.75
C TYR A 151 -45.01 18.36 -46.67
N THR A 152 -45.40 17.73 -45.56
CA THR A 152 -46.79 17.32 -45.31
C THR A 152 -47.72 18.53 -45.23
N GLU A 153 -47.28 19.58 -44.53
CA GLU A 153 -48.00 20.85 -44.45
C GLU A 153 -48.18 21.50 -45.83
N LEU A 154 -47.08 21.63 -46.59
CA LEU A 154 -47.10 22.21 -47.94
C LEU A 154 -47.97 21.39 -48.90
N THR A 155 -47.96 20.06 -48.79
CA THR A 155 -48.84 19.17 -49.60
C THR A 155 -50.32 19.43 -49.29
N SER A 156 -50.67 19.59 -48.01
CA SER A 156 -52.04 19.92 -47.60
C SER A 156 -52.45 21.32 -48.07
N GLN A 157 -51.55 22.30 -47.97
CA GLN A 157 -51.80 23.66 -48.45
C GLN A 157 -52.00 23.66 -49.96
N LYS A 158 -51.12 22.99 -50.72
CA LYS A 158 -51.24 22.85 -52.18
C LYS A 158 -52.57 22.23 -52.59
N ALA A 159 -52.98 21.12 -51.96
CA ALA A 159 -54.27 20.49 -52.25
C ALA A 159 -55.46 21.42 -51.98
N SER A 160 -55.36 22.27 -50.94
CA SER A 160 -56.41 23.26 -50.64
C SER A 160 -56.47 24.38 -51.69
N LEU A 161 -55.32 24.82 -52.20
CA LEU A 161 -55.21 25.82 -53.27
C LEU A 161 -55.62 25.25 -54.62
N ASP A 162 -55.27 24.00 -54.92
CA ASP A 162 -55.70 23.30 -56.14
C ASP A 162 -57.23 23.14 -56.16
N SER A 163 -57.84 22.80 -55.00
CA SER A 163 -59.31 22.78 -54.87
C SER A 163 -59.94 24.16 -55.05
N LEU A 164 -59.30 25.22 -54.53
CA LEU A 164 -59.74 26.59 -54.76
C LEU A 164 -59.65 26.96 -56.24
N ALA A 165 -58.56 26.62 -56.92
CA ALA A 165 -58.37 26.87 -58.35
C ALA A 165 -59.38 26.10 -59.22
N GLU A 166 -59.75 24.88 -58.84
CA GLU A 166 -60.80 24.10 -59.50
C GLU A 166 -62.19 24.74 -59.31
N GLN A 167 -62.51 25.17 -58.08
CA GLN A 167 -63.76 25.89 -57.79
C GLN A 167 -63.84 27.20 -58.57
N LEU A 168 -62.72 27.93 -58.67
CA LEU A 168 -62.61 29.19 -59.41
C LEU A 168 -62.82 28.96 -60.92
N SER A 169 -62.20 27.91 -61.48
CA SER A 169 -62.36 27.52 -62.88
C SER A 169 -63.80 27.09 -63.22
N ALA A 170 -64.52 26.50 -62.26
CA ALA A 170 -65.91 26.13 -62.42
C ALA A 170 -66.86 27.35 -62.43
N VAL A 171 -66.51 28.42 -61.72
CA VAL A 171 -67.24 29.70 -61.75
C VAL A 171 -66.97 30.44 -63.07
N ASP A 172 -65.72 30.49 -63.52
CA ASP A 172 -65.32 31.15 -64.77
C ASP A 172 -65.83 30.38 -66.02
N GLY A 173 -66.02 29.07 -65.91
CA GLY A 173 -66.63 28.22 -66.95
C GLY A 173 -68.14 28.41 -67.15
N GLY A 174 -68.81 29.20 -66.31
CA GLY A 174 -70.26 29.44 -66.33
C GLY A 174 -70.75 30.63 -67.17
N GLY A 175 -69.86 31.53 -67.61
CA GLY A 175 -70.25 32.84 -68.15
C GLY A 175 -69.75 33.13 -69.57
N ILE A 176 -70.63 32.95 -70.56
CA ILE A 176 -70.67 33.56 -71.90
C ILE A 176 -69.32 33.96 -72.53
N SER A 177 -68.93 33.25 -73.60
CA SER A 177 -67.80 33.60 -74.48
C SER A 177 -67.64 35.12 -74.65
N SER A 178 -66.45 35.63 -74.34
CA SER A 178 -65.96 36.99 -74.63
C SER A 178 -65.81 37.25 -76.16
N GLY A 179 -66.76 36.74 -76.95
CA GLY A 179 -66.77 36.70 -78.41
C GLY A 179 -68.17 36.75 -79.03
N MET A 180 -69.24 37.04 -78.28
CA MET A 180 -70.54 37.34 -78.91
C MET A 180 -70.43 38.65 -79.69
N THR A 181 -70.30 38.52 -81.01
CA THR A 181 -70.31 39.64 -81.93
C THR A 181 -71.75 40.16 -82.03
N ALA A 182 -71.95 41.47 -81.92
CA ALA A 182 -73.28 42.07 -82.02
C ALA A 182 -74.01 41.58 -83.29
N PRO A 183 -75.27 41.11 -83.18
CA PRO A 183 -76.02 40.64 -84.34
C PRO A 183 -76.07 41.75 -85.40
N SER A 184 -75.66 41.45 -86.63
CA SER A 184 -75.71 42.44 -87.72
C SER A 184 -77.12 42.52 -88.30
N ARG A 185 -77.62 43.75 -88.52
CA ARG A 185 -78.97 44.02 -89.07
C ARG A 185 -79.26 43.24 -90.36
N TRP A 186 -78.25 43.06 -91.20
CA TRP A 186 -78.33 42.39 -92.50
C TRP A 186 -78.65 40.89 -92.41
N ASN A 187 -78.50 40.27 -91.23
CA ASN A 187 -78.77 38.85 -91.03
C ASN A 187 -80.25 38.54 -90.75
N TYR A 188 -81.12 39.55 -90.68
CA TYR A 188 -82.52 39.40 -90.30
C TYR A 188 -83.46 40.02 -91.34
N ALA A 189 -84.47 39.27 -91.76
CA ALA A 189 -85.41 39.68 -92.81
C ALA A 189 -86.37 40.79 -92.34
N THR A 190 -86.77 40.79 -91.07
CA THR A 190 -87.67 41.80 -90.48
C THR A 190 -86.96 42.60 -89.40
N TYR A 191 -87.42 43.82 -89.13
CA TYR A 191 -86.83 44.68 -88.09
C TYR A 191 -87.14 44.16 -86.68
N GLU A 192 -88.31 43.55 -86.48
CA GLU A 192 -88.73 43.00 -85.20
C GLU A 192 -87.87 41.82 -84.77
N ASP A 193 -87.49 40.92 -85.69
CA ASP A 193 -86.59 39.80 -85.39
C ASP A 193 -85.18 40.28 -85.02
N TYR A 194 -84.68 41.32 -85.69
CA TYR A 194 -83.41 41.96 -85.34
C TYR A 194 -83.49 42.64 -83.97
N ALA A 195 -84.57 43.39 -83.69
CA ALA A 195 -84.74 44.08 -82.43
C ALA A 195 -84.83 43.10 -81.26
N ALA A 196 -85.52 41.97 -81.43
CA ALA A 196 -85.58 40.89 -80.44
C ALA A 196 -84.21 40.24 -80.22
N ALA A 197 -83.48 39.91 -81.29
CA ALA A 197 -82.13 39.33 -81.19
C ALA A 197 -81.11 40.32 -80.57
N TYR A 198 -81.20 41.61 -80.91
CA TYR A 198 -80.35 42.64 -80.34
C TYR A 198 -80.70 42.94 -78.88
N GLN A 199 -81.98 42.90 -78.50
CA GLN A 199 -82.38 42.98 -77.09
C GLN A 199 -81.91 41.77 -76.29
N ALA A 200 -81.93 40.56 -76.86
CA ALA A 200 -81.34 39.38 -76.20
C ALA A 200 -79.82 39.51 -76.05
N TYR A 201 -79.13 40.09 -77.03
CA TYR A 201 -77.70 40.42 -76.97
C TYR A 201 -77.38 41.46 -75.89
N ILE A 202 -78.14 42.56 -75.83
CA ILE A 202 -78.01 43.59 -74.78
C ILE A 202 -78.39 43.01 -73.41
N ALA A 203 -79.42 42.16 -73.32
CA ALA A 203 -79.79 41.47 -72.10
C ALA A 203 -78.70 40.48 -71.63
N GLY A 204 -77.98 39.84 -72.57
CA GLY A 204 -76.80 39.02 -72.26
C GLY A 204 -75.59 39.84 -71.80
N LEU A 205 -75.43 41.07 -72.29
CA LEU A 205 -74.45 42.06 -71.80
C LEU A 205 -74.85 42.69 -70.46
N SER A 206 -76.15 42.81 -70.18
CA SER A 206 -76.70 43.50 -69.01
C SER A 206 -77.20 42.56 -67.90
N GLN A 207 -77.16 41.23 -68.11
CA GLN A 207 -77.28 40.28 -67.02
C GLN A 207 -76.03 40.42 -66.16
N GLY A 208 -76.22 40.72 -64.88
CA GLY A 208 -75.16 40.95 -63.90
C GLY A 208 -74.35 39.70 -63.55
N THR A 209 -74.16 38.77 -64.48
CA THR A 209 -73.28 37.59 -64.34
C THR A 209 -71.83 38.03 -64.13
N ALA A 210 -71.28 38.96 -64.90
CA ALA A 210 -69.89 39.42 -64.66
C ALA A 210 -69.69 40.14 -63.30
N ALA A 211 -70.74 40.79 -62.74
CA ALA A 211 -70.66 41.40 -61.41
C ALA A 211 -70.94 40.40 -60.28
N ALA A 212 -71.83 39.43 -60.50
CA ALA A 212 -72.15 38.35 -59.57
C ALA A 212 -71.02 37.30 -59.50
N GLU A 213 -70.47 36.90 -60.65
CA GLU A 213 -69.28 36.04 -60.80
C GLU A 213 -68.08 36.69 -60.12
N ASN A 214 -67.84 38.00 -60.33
CA ASN A 214 -66.75 38.70 -59.66
C ASN A 214 -66.99 38.83 -58.14
N THR A 215 -68.23 38.91 -57.68
CA THR A 215 -68.57 38.86 -56.24
C THR A 215 -68.38 37.45 -55.67
N GLU A 216 -68.70 36.41 -56.44
CA GLU A 216 -68.55 35.00 -56.05
C GLU A 216 -67.08 34.58 -56.01
N VAL A 217 -66.28 34.97 -57.02
CA VAL A 217 -64.81 34.84 -57.06
C VAL A 217 -64.17 35.51 -55.86
N GLN A 218 -64.52 36.76 -55.55
CA GLN A 218 -64.03 37.48 -54.37
C GLN A 218 -64.45 36.80 -53.06
N SER A 219 -65.66 36.22 -53.00
CA SER A 219 -66.11 35.47 -51.83
C SER A 219 -65.36 34.14 -51.64
N LEU A 220 -64.98 33.47 -52.73
CA LEU A 220 -64.20 32.23 -52.72
C LEU A 220 -62.76 32.49 -52.30
N LEU A 221 -62.10 33.49 -52.90
CA LEU A 221 -60.75 33.91 -52.50
C LEU A 221 -60.72 34.37 -51.03
N GLY A 222 -61.72 35.14 -50.60
CA GLY A 222 -61.84 35.62 -49.22
C GLY A 222 -62.00 34.50 -48.18
N ARG A 223 -62.59 33.34 -48.53
CA ARG A 223 -62.65 32.17 -47.61
C ARG A 223 -61.28 31.59 -47.29
N TYR A 224 -60.31 31.78 -48.19
CA TYR A 224 -58.93 31.35 -48.03
C TYR A 224 -58.01 32.50 -47.61
N GLY A 225 -58.57 33.68 -47.32
CA GLY A 225 -57.81 34.87 -46.89
C GLY A 225 -57.05 35.57 -48.02
N LEU A 226 -57.38 35.28 -49.29
CA LEU A 226 -56.72 35.84 -50.47
C LEU A 226 -57.52 37.02 -51.03
N SER A 227 -56.79 38.02 -51.53
CA SER A 227 -57.33 39.28 -52.06
C SER A 227 -57.50 39.26 -53.58
N SER A 228 -56.76 38.37 -54.26
CA SER A 228 -56.72 38.29 -55.73
C SER A 228 -56.26 36.93 -56.25
N GLU A 229 -56.58 36.63 -57.51
CA GLU A 229 -56.05 35.45 -58.22
C GLU A 229 -54.53 35.53 -58.45
N ALA A 230 -53.97 36.75 -58.51
CA ALA A 230 -52.52 36.96 -58.58
C ALA A 230 -51.83 36.48 -57.29
N GLU A 231 -52.43 36.75 -56.13
CA GLU A 231 -51.95 36.30 -54.82
C GLU A 231 -52.07 34.77 -54.68
N LEU A 232 -53.12 34.17 -55.25
CA LEU A 232 -53.25 32.70 -55.36
C LEU A 232 -52.12 32.10 -56.21
N ALA A 233 -51.82 32.69 -57.37
CA ALA A 233 -50.77 32.21 -58.26
C ALA A 233 -49.37 32.37 -57.63
N GLU A 234 -49.12 33.48 -56.94
CA GLU A 234 -47.89 33.74 -56.19
C GLU A 234 -47.70 32.72 -55.07
N LEU A 235 -48.71 32.53 -54.20
CA LEU A 235 -48.66 31.57 -53.10
C LEU A 235 -48.48 30.13 -53.59
N THR A 236 -49.15 29.76 -54.68
CA THR A 236 -49.01 28.43 -55.29
C THR A 236 -47.60 28.22 -55.85
N SER A 237 -47.01 29.25 -56.45
CA SER A 237 -45.64 29.23 -56.95
C SER A 237 -44.62 29.11 -55.81
N GLU A 238 -44.80 29.86 -54.72
CA GLU A 238 -43.95 29.79 -53.53
C GLU A 238 -43.98 28.41 -52.88
N ILE A 239 -45.18 27.86 -52.64
CA ILE A 239 -45.35 26.51 -52.08
C ILE A 239 -44.69 25.47 -52.99
N THR A 240 -44.88 25.57 -54.31
CA THR A 240 -44.29 24.63 -55.27
C THR A 240 -42.76 24.73 -55.28
N ALA A 241 -42.21 25.94 -55.17
CA ALA A 241 -40.76 26.15 -55.09
C ALA A 241 -40.17 25.58 -53.80
N GLU A 242 -40.83 25.77 -52.66
CA GLU A 242 -40.39 25.23 -51.37
C GLU A 242 -40.50 23.68 -51.36
N MET A 243 -41.59 23.11 -51.89
CA MET A 243 -41.71 21.66 -52.07
C MET A 243 -40.58 21.11 -52.95
N SER A 244 -40.30 21.72 -54.09
CA SER A 244 -39.21 21.29 -54.99
C SER A 244 -37.83 21.36 -54.33
N LEU A 245 -37.60 22.31 -53.42
CA LEU A 245 -36.37 22.42 -52.64
C LEU A 245 -36.25 21.25 -51.66
N ILE A 246 -37.31 20.92 -50.93
CA ILE A 246 -37.32 19.77 -50.00
C ILE A 246 -37.15 18.46 -50.79
N GLU A 247 -37.92 18.26 -51.86
CA GLU A 247 -37.84 17.09 -52.74
C GLU A 247 -36.46 16.94 -53.38
N GLY A 248 -35.81 18.04 -53.77
CA GLY A 248 -34.46 18.02 -54.33
C GLY A 248 -33.40 17.57 -53.32
N VAL A 249 -33.56 17.91 -52.04
CA VAL A 249 -32.65 17.47 -50.96
C VAL A 249 -32.91 16.00 -50.58
N ILE A 250 -34.18 15.60 -50.48
CA ILE A 250 -34.59 14.23 -50.14
C ILE A 250 -34.39 13.26 -51.31
N GLY A 251 -34.43 13.75 -52.55
CA GLY A 251 -34.22 12.99 -53.78
C GLY A 251 -35.45 12.26 -54.32
N ALA A 252 -36.66 12.61 -53.87
CA ALA A 252 -37.91 12.01 -54.33
C ALA A 252 -39.11 12.96 -54.16
N SER A 253 -40.19 12.70 -54.91
CA SER A 253 -41.46 13.43 -54.85
C SER A 253 -42.65 12.52 -54.51
N ASP A 254 -43.76 13.13 -54.13
CA ASP A 254 -45.06 12.50 -53.94
C ASP A 254 -45.03 11.27 -53.03
N SER A 255 -45.52 10.12 -53.52
CA SER A 255 -45.60 8.87 -52.77
C SER A 255 -44.24 8.28 -52.41
N GLY A 256 -43.18 8.64 -53.13
CA GLY A 256 -41.81 8.20 -52.87
C GLY A 256 -41.06 9.06 -51.84
N PHE A 257 -41.62 10.20 -51.45
CA PHE A 257 -40.97 11.16 -50.55
C PHE A 257 -40.67 10.54 -49.17
N TYR A 258 -41.69 10.00 -48.50
CA TYR A 258 -41.57 9.51 -47.12
C TYR A 258 -40.59 8.34 -46.99
N SER A 259 -40.62 7.40 -47.94
CA SER A 259 -39.66 6.29 -47.96
C SER A 259 -38.23 6.76 -48.19
N SER A 260 -38.05 7.77 -49.04
CA SER A 260 -36.72 8.33 -49.34
C SER A 260 -36.18 9.14 -48.17
N ALA A 261 -37.04 9.85 -47.45
CA ALA A 261 -36.67 10.56 -46.23
C ALA A 261 -36.19 9.59 -45.12
N GLU A 262 -36.89 8.48 -44.91
CA GLU A 262 -36.45 7.44 -43.96
C GLU A 262 -35.19 6.71 -44.43
N GLN A 263 -35.03 6.48 -45.73
CA GLN A 263 -33.78 5.95 -46.27
C GLN A 263 -32.61 6.91 -46.02
N LEU A 264 -32.80 8.20 -46.27
CA LEU A 264 -31.79 9.23 -46.04
C LEU A 264 -31.41 9.32 -44.55
N ARG A 265 -32.40 9.19 -43.66
CA ARG A 265 -32.17 9.08 -42.21
C ARG A 265 -31.28 7.88 -41.87
N ALA A 266 -31.57 6.71 -42.43
CA ALA A 266 -30.76 5.51 -42.22
C ALA A 266 -29.33 5.69 -42.76
N GLU A 267 -29.16 6.34 -43.91
CA GLU A 267 -27.84 6.68 -44.46
C GLU A 267 -27.07 7.66 -43.55
N MET A 268 -27.74 8.67 -42.99
CA MET A 268 -27.13 9.63 -42.05
C MET A 268 -26.69 8.93 -40.75
N LEU A 269 -27.51 8.02 -40.22
CA LEU A 269 -27.16 7.21 -39.05
C LEU A 269 -26.03 6.20 -39.33
N ALA A 270 -25.88 5.77 -40.58
CA ALA A 270 -24.78 4.92 -41.02
C ALA A 270 -23.47 5.70 -41.28
N GLY A 271 -23.44 7.01 -41.05
CA GLY A 271 -22.22 7.83 -41.20
C GLY A 271 -22.11 8.58 -42.55
N ASN A 272 -23.19 8.69 -43.34
CA ASN A 272 -23.12 9.42 -44.61
C ASN A 272 -23.14 10.95 -44.39
N ARG A 273 -21.95 11.53 -44.24
CA ARG A 273 -21.74 12.98 -44.04
C ARG A 273 -22.40 13.85 -45.10
N SER A 274 -22.28 13.48 -46.38
CA SER A 274 -22.86 14.26 -47.49
C SER A 274 -24.39 14.28 -47.45
N ALA A 275 -25.02 13.20 -46.99
CA ALA A 275 -26.46 13.20 -46.73
C ALA A 275 -26.80 14.13 -45.55
N ALA A 276 -26.03 14.05 -44.46
CA ALA A 276 -26.28 14.85 -43.26
C ALA A 276 -26.13 16.36 -43.50
N GLU A 277 -25.06 16.79 -44.19
CA GLU A 277 -24.83 18.20 -44.51
C GLU A 277 -25.96 18.78 -45.37
N ARG A 278 -26.46 18.01 -46.35
CA ARG A 278 -27.59 18.43 -47.19
C ARG A 278 -28.86 18.61 -46.36
N VAL A 279 -29.20 17.64 -45.52
CA VAL A 279 -30.41 17.69 -44.68
C VAL A 279 -30.31 18.76 -43.59
N PHE A 280 -29.14 18.96 -42.99
CA PHE A 280 -28.93 20.00 -41.98
C PHE A 280 -28.97 21.40 -42.58
N SER A 281 -28.45 21.59 -43.80
CA SER A 281 -28.59 22.86 -44.52
C SER A 281 -30.04 23.15 -44.91
N LEU A 282 -30.83 22.12 -45.22
CA LEU A 282 -32.27 22.26 -45.42
C LEU A 282 -32.95 22.64 -44.11
N TYR A 283 -32.64 21.94 -43.01
CA TYR A 283 -33.17 22.24 -41.69
C TYR A 283 -32.90 23.68 -41.27
N GLU A 284 -31.66 24.16 -41.43
CA GLU A 284 -31.28 25.55 -41.14
C GLU A 284 -32.11 26.56 -41.97
N ARG A 285 -32.39 26.25 -43.24
CA ARG A 285 -33.26 27.09 -44.07
C ARG A 285 -34.73 27.08 -43.62
N LEU A 286 -35.22 25.95 -43.11
CA LEU A 286 -36.61 25.78 -42.68
C LEU A 286 -36.87 26.38 -41.29
N THR A 287 -35.93 26.25 -40.36
CA THR A 287 -36.12 26.60 -38.94
C THR A 287 -35.28 27.79 -38.48
N GLY A 288 -34.21 28.13 -39.20
CA GLY A 288 -33.20 29.10 -38.76
C GLY A 288 -32.23 28.55 -37.71
N GLU A 289 -32.37 27.29 -37.27
CA GLU A 289 -31.48 26.65 -36.30
C GLU A 289 -30.39 25.84 -37.04
N ARG A 290 -29.13 26.08 -36.68
CA ARG A 290 -28.00 25.34 -37.22
C ARG A 290 -27.72 24.11 -36.36
N LEU A 291 -27.76 22.93 -36.98
CA LEU A 291 -27.36 21.66 -36.37
C LEU A 291 -25.94 21.30 -36.82
N GLU A 292 -25.16 20.73 -35.90
CA GLU A 292 -23.82 20.22 -36.18
C GLU A 292 -23.84 18.69 -36.22
N TYR A 293 -23.13 18.13 -37.19
CA TYR A 293 -23.01 16.68 -37.36
C TYR A 293 -21.83 16.17 -36.53
N ALA A 294 -22.13 15.56 -35.38
CA ALA A 294 -21.12 15.10 -34.43
C ALA A 294 -20.57 13.69 -34.72
N ALA A 295 -21.13 12.96 -35.68
CA ALA A 295 -20.74 11.57 -35.95
C ALA A 295 -19.33 11.42 -36.60
N ASP A 296 -18.72 12.52 -37.05
CA ASP A 296 -17.35 12.54 -37.58
C ASP A 296 -16.28 12.84 -36.52
N GLU A 297 -16.68 13.16 -35.29
CA GLU A 297 -15.70 13.32 -34.23
C GLU A 297 -15.06 11.97 -33.88
N PRO A 298 -13.72 11.91 -33.76
CA PRO A 298 -13.05 10.67 -33.39
C PRO A 298 -13.64 10.12 -32.09
N GLU A 299 -13.77 8.80 -32.01
CA GLU A 299 -14.20 8.11 -30.80
C GLU A 299 -13.28 8.52 -29.64
N ILE A 300 -13.88 8.91 -28.51
CA ILE A 300 -13.13 9.27 -27.33
C ILE A 300 -12.53 7.98 -26.80
N SER A 301 -11.21 7.82 -26.98
CA SER A 301 -10.46 6.69 -26.47
C SER A 301 -9.32 7.20 -25.62
N PRO A 302 -9.36 7.00 -24.30
CA PRO A 302 -8.18 7.23 -23.47
C PRO A 302 -7.15 6.17 -23.88
N GLU A 303 -6.03 6.58 -24.51
CA GLU A 303 -4.94 5.69 -24.91
C GLU A 303 -4.29 5.05 -23.67
N LEU A 304 -4.91 3.97 -23.17
CA LEU A 304 -4.52 3.28 -21.96
C LEU A 304 -3.76 1.99 -22.34
N PRO A 305 -2.42 1.94 -22.21
CA PRO A 305 -1.63 0.75 -22.48
C PRO A 305 -1.96 -0.39 -21.51
N GLY A 306 -1.64 -1.62 -21.90
CA GLY A 306 -1.77 -2.76 -20.99
C GLY A 306 -0.79 -2.67 -19.84
N TYR A 307 -1.15 -3.19 -18.65
CA TYR A 307 -0.22 -3.21 -17.51
C TYR A 307 1.12 -3.92 -17.82
N GLY A 308 1.10 -4.92 -18.72
CA GLY A 308 2.31 -5.59 -19.19
C GLY A 308 3.29 -4.65 -19.89
N GLU A 309 2.79 -3.71 -20.69
CA GLU A 309 3.61 -2.72 -21.40
C GLU A 309 4.16 -1.65 -20.45
N LEU A 310 3.37 -1.29 -19.43
CA LEU A 310 3.79 -0.39 -18.36
C LEU A 310 4.88 -0.99 -17.47
N SER A 311 4.89 -2.31 -17.29
CA SER A 311 5.77 -3.01 -16.36
C SER A 311 7.03 -3.62 -17.00
N ASP A 312 7.14 -3.64 -18.33
CA ASP A 312 8.20 -4.37 -19.02
C ASP A 312 9.61 -3.87 -18.66
N GLY A 313 10.36 -4.69 -17.92
CA GLY A 313 11.72 -4.41 -17.46
C GLY A 313 11.86 -3.25 -16.46
N ARG A 314 10.76 -2.66 -15.96
CA ARG A 314 10.80 -1.47 -15.10
C ARG A 314 10.69 -1.83 -13.61
N THR A 315 11.31 -1.01 -12.76
CA THR A 315 11.15 -1.15 -11.31
C THR A 315 9.74 -0.71 -10.87
N PRO A 316 9.16 -1.27 -9.79
CA PRO A 316 7.81 -0.92 -9.34
C PRO A 316 7.59 0.59 -9.14
N ALA A 317 8.61 1.31 -8.66
CA ALA A 317 8.54 2.76 -8.50
C ALA A 317 8.43 3.51 -9.84
N ALA A 318 9.17 3.07 -10.86
CA ALA A 318 9.06 3.63 -12.21
C ALA A 318 7.71 3.31 -12.86
N VAL A 319 7.16 2.11 -12.62
CA VAL A 319 5.81 1.73 -13.08
C VAL A 319 4.74 2.65 -12.49
N ARG A 320 4.86 2.99 -11.19
CA ARG A 320 3.95 3.92 -10.53
C ARG A 320 3.95 5.31 -11.17
N GLU A 321 5.13 5.88 -11.42
CA GLU A 321 5.24 7.21 -12.05
C GLU A 321 4.67 7.23 -13.46
N GLU A 322 4.96 6.19 -14.25
CA GLU A 322 4.39 6.04 -15.59
C GLU A 322 2.86 5.89 -15.55
N MET A 323 2.35 5.10 -14.61
CA MET A 323 0.92 4.92 -14.41
C MET A 323 0.21 6.24 -14.08
N LEU A 324 0.75 7.04 -13.17
CA LEU A 324 0.20 8.37 -12.84
C LEU A 324 0.22 9.31 -14.06
N ARG A 325 1.30 9.28 -14.85
CA ARG A 325 1.41 10.07 -16.08
C ARG A 325 0.34 9.70 -17.11
N VAL A 326 0.15 8.40 -17.34
CA VAL A 326 -0.84 7.87 -18.29
C VAL A 326 -2.26 8.17 -17.84
N ILE A 327 -2.58 7.98 -16.56
CA ILE A 327 -3.90 8.30 -16.01
C ILE A 327 -4.20 9.79 -16.11
N SER A 328 -3.23 10.66 -15.79
CA SER A 328 -3.40 12.10 -15.92
C SER A 328 -3.68 12.48 -17.37
N ALA A 329 -2.91 11.94 -18.32
CA ALA A 329 -3.15 12.19 -19.75
C ALA A 329 -4.53 11.71 -20.21
N ALA A 330 -4.98 10.54 -19.73
CA ALA A 330 -6.32 10.04 -20.02
C ALA A 330 -7.42 10.95 -19.44
N CYS A 331 -7.24 11.47 -18.22
CA CYS A 331 -8.16 12.44 -17.62
C CYS A 331 -8.21 13.73 -18.44
N ASP A 332 -7.05 14.24 -18.91
CA ASP A 332 -6.99 15.45 -19.74
C ASP A 332 -7.73 15.26 -21.07
N THR A 333 -7.61 14.09 -21.71
CA THR A 333 -8.36 13.75 -22.93
C THR A 333 -9.86 13.72 -22.66
N LEU A 334 -10.30 13.08 -21.58
CA LEU A 334 -11.73 13.03 -21.22
C LEU A 334 -12.29 14.42 -20.90
N ASN A 335 -11.55 15.25 -20.17
CA ASN A 335 -11.95 16.61 -19.84
C ASN A 335 -12.03 17.51 -21.08
N ALA A 336 -11.11 17.34 -22.04
CA ALA A 336 -11.19 18.05 -23.33
C ALA A 336 -12.45 17.68 -24.13
N SER A 337 -12.98 16.48 -23.92
CA SER A 337 -14.22 15.99 -24.54
C SER A 337 -15.48 16.23 -23.70
N GLY A 338 -15.41 17.02 -22.62
CA GLY A 338 -16.56 17.40 -21.80
C GLY A 338 -16.82 16.51 -20.57
N GLY A 339 -15.91 15.60 -20.24
CA GLY A 339 -15.94 14.86 -18.97
C GLY A 339 -15.58 15.74 -17.77
N GLU A 340 -15.98 15.32 -16.57
CA GLU A 340 -15.59 15.93 -15.30
C GLU A 340 -14.76 14.94 -14.46
N VAL A 341 -13.53 14.67 -14.89
CA VAL A 341 -12.65 13.69 -14.26
C VAL A 341 -11.38 14.35 -13.73
N SER A 342 -11.14 14.25 -12.42
CA SER A 342 -9.92 14.78 -11.81
C SER A 342 -8.88 13.68 -11.60
N ALA A 343 -7.63 13.95 -11.99
CA ALA A 343 -6.49 13.08 -11.69
C ALA A 343 -6.29 12.89 -10.17
N GLU A 344 -6.76 13.82 -9.34
CA GLU A 344 -6.70 13.72 -7.87
C GLU A 344 -7.56 12.59 -7.32
N ASN A 345 -8.58 12.14 -8.06
CA ASN A 345 -9.43 11.02 -7.67
C ASN A 345 -8.73 9.66 -7.84
N TYR A 346 -7.56 9.62 -8.47
CA TYR A 346 -6.79 8.40 -8.74
C TYR A 346 -5.43 8.37 -8.01
N PRO A 347 -5.41 8.44 -6.66
CA PRO A 347 -4.16 8.45 -5.92
C PRO A 347 -3.50 7.06 -5.93
N VAL A 348 -2.30 6.98 -6.53
CA VAL A 348 -1.46 5.77 -6.42
C VAL A 348 -0.52 5.90 -5.23
N GLU A 349 -0.65 5.00 -4.26
CA GLU A 349 0.14 5.05 -3.03
C GLU A 349 1.63 4.82 -3.28
N ASN A 350 2.46 5.35 -2.37
CA ASN A 350 3.88 5.12 -2.43
C ASN A 350 4.19 3.68 -1.97
N ILE A 351 4.85 2.93 -2.85
CA ILE A 351 5.25 1.52 -2.66
C ILE A 351 6.07 1.33 -1.38
N TYR A 352 6.85 2.34 -1.01
CA TYR A 352 7.69 2.34 0.20
C TYR A 352 6.90 2.49 1.50
N THR A 353 5.69 3.07 1.45
CA THR A 353 4.84 3.25 2.63
C THR A 353 3.74 2.20 2.75
N LEU A 354 3.55 1.41 1.70
CA LEU A 354 2.46 0.44 1.58
C LEU A 354 2.45 -0.62 2.70
N PRO A 355 3.60 -1.20 3.13
CA PRO A 355 3.61 -2.14 4.26
C PRO A 355 3.27 -1.48 5.60
N LEU A 356 3.63 -0.20 5.81
CA LEU A 356 3.33 0.51 7.05
C LEU A 356 1.85 0.90 7.12
N ARG A 357 1.29 1.35 6.00
CA ARG A 357 -0.12 1.71 5.89
C ARG A 357 -1.03 0.49 6.04
N SER A 358 -0.66 -0.64 5.46
CA SER A 358 -1.44 -1.87 5.59
C SER A 358 -1.52 -2.39 7.03
N VAL A 359 -0.60 -1.99 7.91
CA VAL A 359 -0.67 -2.23 9.36
C VAL A 359 -1.42 -1.14 10.10
N LEU A 360 -1.18 0.14 9.77
CA LEU A 360 -1.63 1.29 10.57
C LEU A 360 -2.99 1.87 10.18
N VAL A 361 -3.40 1.73 8.92
CA VAL A 361 -4.61 2.37 8.36
C VAL A 361 -5.64 1.32 7.96
N ASP A 362 -5.26 0.40 7.08
CA ASP A 362 -6.20 -0.54 6.45
C ASP A 362 -6.25 -1.93 7.15
N PHE A 363 -5.48 -2.08 8.24
CA PHE A 363 -5.27 -3.30 9.04
C PHE A 363 -5.50 -4.62 8.28
N SER A 364 -4.53 -4.99 7.44
CA SER A 364 -4.57 -6.27 6.74
C SER A 364 -4.10 -7.40 7.66
N LYS A 365 -4.86 -8.50 7.69
CA LYS A 365 -4.50 -9.70 8.47
C LYS A 365 -3.13 -10.25 8.06
N VAL A 366 -2.80 -10.12 6.77
CA VAL A 366 -1.52 -10.52 6.20
C VAL A 366 -0.39 -9.69 6.80
N ALA A 367 -0.51 -8.36 6.85
CA ALA A 367 0.52 -7.51 7.42
C ALA A 367 0.71 -7.74 8.92
N ALA A 368 -0.39 -7.92 9.67
CA ALA A 368 -0.30 -8.23 11.11
C ALA A 368 0.43 -9.56 11.37
N VAL A 369 0.16 -10.59 10.57
CA VAL A 369 0.83 -11.90 10.67
C VAL A 369 2.29 -11.79 10.28
N SER A 370 2.64 -11.07 9.21
CA SER A 370 4.03 -10.84 8.79
C SER A 370 4.83 -10.09 9.85
N LEU A 371 4.23 -9.08 10.50
CA LEU A 371 4.86 -8.33 11.58
C LEU A 371 5.07 -9.22 12.82
N ALA A 372 4.06 -10.03 13.17
CA ALA A 372 4.16 -10.98 14.28
C ALA A 372 5.24 -12.04 14.04
N LEU A 373 5.36 -12.53 12.80
CA LEU A 373 6.42 -13.46 12.38
C LEU A 373 7.82 -12.84 12.51
N ALA A 374 8.01 -11.61 12.00
CA ALA A 374 9.29 -10.91 12.09
C ALA A 374 9.72 -10.71 13.56
N LEU A 375 8.80 -10.23 14.41
CA LEU A 375 9.05 -10.06 15.84
C LEU A 375 9.36 -11.37 16.55
N LEU A 376 8.63 -12.45 16.19
CA LEU A 376 8.82 -13.77 16.78
C LEU A 376 10.18 -14.37 16.39
N THR A 377 10.63 -14.20 15.15
CA THR A 377 11.95 -14.68 14.71
C THR A 377 13.09 -13.99 15.45
N ASP A 378 13.04 -12.67 15.59
CA ASP A 378 14.10 -11.90 16.26
C ASP A 378 14.07 -12.12 17.78
N TYR A 379 12.88 -12.22 18.40
CA TYR A 379 12.74 -12.53 19.83
C TYR A 379 13.19 -13.95 20.18
N LEU A 380 12.83 -14.96 19.37
CA LEU A 380 13.29 -16.33 19.60
C LEU A 380 14.81 -16.47 19.43
N SER A 381 15.39 -15.75 18.47
CA SER A 381 16.85 -15.70 18.28
C SER A 381 17.55 -15.07 19.50
N LEU A 382 17.03 -13.96 20.02
CA LEU A 382 17.53 -13.32 21.23
C LEU A 382 17.35 -14.21 22.48
N ALA A 383 16.18 -14.83 22.64
CA ALA A 383 15.87 -15.69 23.77
C ALA A 383 16.76 -16.95 23.78
N ALA A 384 17.00 -17.57 22.62
CA ALA A 384 17.95 -18.68 22.49
C ALA A 384 19.37 -18.25 22.87
N ALA A 385 19.79 -17.05 22.45
CA ALA A 385 21.09 -16.49 22.79
C ALA A 385 21.24 -16.15 24.29
N VAL A 386 20.17 -15.71 24.97
CA VAL A 386 20.20 -15.29 26.38
C VAL A 386 20.03 -16.47 27.35
N ILE A 387 19.09 -17.37 27.09
CA ILE A 387 18.70 -18.46 28.02
C ILE A 387 19.83 -19.49 28.19
N TYR A 388 20.60 -19.78 27.13
CA TYR A 388 21.58 -20.86 27.13
C TYR A 388 23.00 -20.48 27.58
N VAL A 389 23.22 -19.23 28.00
CA VAL A 389 24.54 -18.72 28.40
C VAL A 389 24.86 -18.95 29.89
N ARG A 390 23.90 -19.37 30.72
CA ARG A 390 24.18 -19.67 32.13
C ARG A 390 24.65 -21.11 32.35
N LYS A 391 25.93 -21.35 32.05
CA LYS A 391 26.85 -21.98 33.02
C LYS A 391 28.20 -21.30 32.89
N LYS A 392 28.40 -20.28 33.73
CA LYS A 392 29.72 -19.68 33.96
C LYS A 392 30.65 -20.81 34.41
N SER A 393 31.74 -20.99 33.68
CA SER A 393 32.85 -21.87 34.04
C SER A 393 33.25 -21.64 35.50
N VAL A 394 33.48 -22.72 36.23
CA VAL A 394 33.94 -22.79 37.62
C VAL A 394 35.23 -21.97 37.88
N LEU A 395 35.90 -21.51 36.82
CA LEU A 395 37.14 -20.75 36.88
C LEU A 395 36.99 -19.22 37.01
N THR A 396 35.77 -18.66 37.09
CA THR A 396 35.60 -17.27 37.56
C THR A 396 35.68 -17.19 39.09
N ALA A 397 36.84 -17.52 39.65
CA ALA A 397 37.20 -17.42 41.07
C ALA A 397 37.41 -15.97 41.56
N ARG A 398 36.66 -15.01 41.00
CA ARG A 398 36.69 -13.59 41.42
C ARG A 398 35.58 -13.26 42.44
N ASP A 399 34.60 -14.16 42.61
CA ASP A 399 33.48 -14.02 43.55
C ASP A 399 33.68 -14.78 44.88
N THR A 400 34.81 -15.47 45.09
CA THR A 400 35.07 -16.22 46.34
C THR A 400 35.18 -15.31 47.56
N VAL A 401 35.67 -14.08 47.40
CA VAL A 401 35.75 -13.08 48.48
C VAL A 401 34.35 -12.59 48.89
N GLN A 402 33.42 -12.45 47.95
CA GLN A 402 32.04 -12.05 48.24
C GLN A 402 31.18 -13.23 48.75
N ALA A 403 31.45 -14.44 48.28
CA ALA A 403 30.78 -15.66 48.75
C ALA A 403 31.20 -16.02 50.18
N ALA A 404 32.50 -15.93 50.50
CA ALA A 404 33.02 -16.16 51.86
C ALA A 404 32.55 -15.08 52.86
N GLY A 405 32.18 -13.89 52.40
CA GLY A 405 31.68 -12.81 53.26
C GLY A 405 30.16 -12.81 53.48
N ARG A 406 29.39 -13.66 52.78
CA ARG A 406 27.92 -13.69 52.85
C ARG A 406 27.35 -14.81 53.71
N ASP A 407 28.11 -15.86 53.97
CA ASP A 407 27.61 -17.06 54.64
C ASP A 407 28.71 -17.70 55.52
N ASP A 408 28.68 -17.42 56.83
CA ASP A 408 29.70 -17.87 57.81
C ASP A 408 29.84 -19.39 57.82
N ARG A 409 28.75 -20.12 57.57
CA ARG A 409 28.73 -21.60 57.47
C ARG A 409 29.54 -22.12 56.29
N PHE A 410 29.51 -21.43 55.14
CA PHE A 410 30.27 -21.83 53.97
C PHE A 410 31.76 -21.58 54.19
N PHE A 411 32.10 -20.46 54.83
CA PHE A 411 33.49 -20.15 55.22
C PHE A 411 34.04 -21.20 56.21
N GLU A 412 33.26 -21.55 57.23
CA GLU A 412 33.59 -22.61 58.20
C GLU A 412 33.81 -23.98 57.55
N GLN A 413 32.91 -24.40 56.66
CA GLN A 413 33.01 -25.68 55.97
C GLN A 413 34.24 -25.76 55.06
N ASN A 414 34.62 -24.65 54.40
CA ASN A 414 35.81 -24.63 53.55
C ASN A 414 37.11 -24.64 54.36
N ILE A 415 37.16 -23.96 55.52
CA ILE A 415 38.32 -24.04 56.42
C ILE A 415 38.45 -25.45 57.00
N ALA A 416 37.34 -26.04 57.47
CA ALA A 416 37.32 -27.42 57.94
C ALA A 416 37.77 -28.40 56.84
N GLY A 417 37.29 -28.22 55.62
CA GLY A 417 37.70 -29.01 54.46
C GLY A 417 39.19 -28.84 54.11
N ALA A 418 39.72 -27.62 54.14
CA ALA A 418 41.14 -27.35 53.88
C ALA A 418 42.05 -27.98 54.94
N LEU A 419 41.64 -27.95 56.22
CA LEU A 419 42.34 -28.61 57.33
C LEU A 419 42.31 -30.15 57.21
N GLN A 420 41.17 -30.73 56.84
CA GLN A 420 41.02 -32.18 56.60
C GLN A 420 41.84 -32.66 55.41
N LEU A 421 41.83 -31.92 54.30
CA LEU A 421 42.64 -32.24 53.13
C LEU A 421 44.13 -32.12 53.42
N GLY A 422 44.53 -31.16 54.27
CA GLY A 422 45.87 -31.08 54.83
C GLY A 422 46.23 -32.33 55.66
N GLU A 423 45.32 -32.84 56.50
CA GLU A 423 45.53 -34.07 57.29
C GLU A 423 45.74 -35.29 56.40
N PHE A 424 44.91 -35.42 55.37
CA PHE A 424 45.01 -36.49 54.40
C PHE A 424 46.34 -36.44 53.64
N SER A 425 46.80 -35.24 53.24
CA SER A 425 48.09 -35.06 52.56
C SER A 425 49.31 -35.40 53.44
N ALA A 426 49.16 -35.33 54.77
CA ALA A 426 50.18 -35.69 55.75
C ALA A 426 50.11 -37.17 56.19
N GLY A 427 49.26 -38.00 55.57
CA GLY A 427 49.15 -39.44 55.84
C GLY A 427 48.08 -39.85 56.86
N GLY A 428 47.18 -38.93 57.25
CA GLY A 428 46.06 -39.20 58.16
C GLY A 428 44.85 -39.89 57.51
N SER A 429 43.98 -40.47 58.33
CA SER A 429 42.74 -41.13 57.90
C SER A 429 41.59 -40.12 57.70
N TYR A 430 40.89 -40.20 56.57
CA TYR A 430 39.73 -39.35 56.28
C TYR A 430 38.49 -39.84 57.06
N GLY A 431 38.25 -39.25 58.24
CA GLY A 431 37.15 -39.60 59.14
C GLY A 431 36.23 -38.42 59.48
N SER A 432 35.08 -38.70 60.12
CA SER A 432 34.14 -37.67 60.56
C SER A 432 34.85 -36.61 61.41
N ALA A 433 34.66 -35.34 61.03
CA ALA A 433 35.26 -34.16 61.64
C ALA A 433 35.09 -34.14 63.16
N ASP A 434 36.14 -34.48 63.91
CA ASP A 434 36.15 -34.22 65.34
C ASP A 434 36.50 -32.73 65.52
N GLU A 435 35.51 -31.90 65.87
CA GLU A 435 35.66 -30.43 65.95
C GLU A 435 36.81 -29.99 66.87
N ARG A 436 37.16 -30.82 67.86
CA ARG A 436 38.32 -30.60 68.75
C ARG A 436 39.65 -30.71 68.01
N ARG A 437 39.82 -31.71 67.14
CA ARG A 437 41.06 -31.92 66.37
C ARG A 437 41.27 -30.82 65.34
N LEU A 438 40.19 -30.35 64.71
CA LEU A 438 40.26 -29.22 63.78
C LEU A 438 40.63 -27.91 64.49
N ALA A 439 40.13 -27.70 65.72
CA ALA A 439 40.50 -26.57 66.55
C ALA A 439 41.96 -26.63 67.03
N GLU A 440 42.45 -27.80 67.45
CA GLU A 440 43.86 -28.02 67.81
C GLU A 440 44.80 -27.69 66.64
N ARG A 441 44.46 -28.12 65.42
CA ARG A 441 45.26 -27.82 64.23
C ARG A 441 45.16 -26.36 63.78
N LEU A 442 44.01 -25.73 63.96
CA LEU A 442 43.89 -24.29 63.73
C LEU A 442 44.72 -23.49 64.74
N ALA A 443 44.76 -23.93 66.00
CA ALA A 443 45.61 -23.33 67.03
C ALA A 443 47.10 -23.56 66.75
N GLU A 444 47.47 -24.76 66.29
CA GLU A 444 48.82 -25.08 65.82
C GLU A 444 49.24 -24.24 64.61
N TYR A 445 48.31 -23.98 63.68
CA TYR A 445 48.55 -23.06 62.57
C TYR A 445 48.87 -21.66 63.07
N ILE A 446 48.05 -21.11 63.98
CA ILE A 446 48.18 -19.74 64.49
C ILE A 446 49.43 -19.59 65.38
N SER A 447 49.79 -20.60 66.18
CA SER A 447 50.95 -20.55 67.08
C SER A 447 52.30 -20.45 66.36
N ARG A 448 52.34 -20.79 65.06
CA ARG A 448 53.54 -20.66 64.22
C ARG A 448 53.78 -19.23 63.71
N PHE A 449 52.86 -18.30 63.96
CA PHE A 449 53.01 -16.90 63.60
C PHE A 449 53.43 -16.04 64.80
N SER A 450 54.40 -15.15 64.58
CA SER A 450 54.88 -14.18 65.58
C SER A 450 54.45 -12.75 65.21
N ALA A 451 54.34 -11.88 66.22
CA ALA A 451 54.15 -10.45 65.99
C ALA A 451 55.44 -9.83 65.45
N SER A 452 55.33 -9.00 64.42
CA SER A 452 56.45 -8.27 63.83
C SER A 452 55.97 -6.87 63.43
N ASP A 453 56.79 -5.85 63.68
CA ASP A 453 56.47 -4.45 63.38
C ASP A 453 56.17 -4.23 61.88
N ILE A 454 56.79 -5.02 61.01
CA ILE A 454 56.59 -5.02 59.55
C ILE A 454 55.18 -5.49 59.16
N ALA A 455 54.59 -6.40 59.95
CA ALA A 455 53.23 -6.87 59.70
C ALA A 455 52.20 -5.76 59.95
N VAL A 456 52.42 -4.98 61.01
CA VAL A 456 51.53 -3.89 61.47
C VAL A 456 51.44 -2.78 60.42
N GLU A 457 52.56 -2.40 59.80
CA GLU A 457 52.61 -1.38 58.74
C GLU A 457 51.83 -1.80 57.48
N GLN A 458 51.65 -3.10 57.25
CA GLN A 458 50.90 -3.66 56.10
C GLN A 458 49.44 -4.00 56.45
N GLY A 459 48.94 -3.57 57.62
CA GLY A 459 47.57 -3.86 58.08
C GLY A 459 47.33 -5.34 58.41
N CYS A 460 48.40 -6.08 58.69
CA CYS A 460 48.40 -7.47 59.12
C CYS A 460 48.87 -7.56 60.59
N ALA A 461 48.51 -8.63 61.28
CA ALA A 461 48.76 -8.75 62.72
C ALA A 461 49.90 -9.71 63.07
N LEU A 462 50.09 -10.77 62.28
CA LEU A 462 51.11 -11.78 62.55
C LEU A 462 51.85 -12.18 61.27
N MET A 463 53.10 -12.60 61.43
CA MET A 463 54.02 -13.03 60.37
C MET A 463 54.60 -14.41 60.69
N ALA A 464 54.74 -15.27 59.68
CA ALA A 464 55.46 -16.55 59.80
C ALA A 464 56.32 -16.79 58.55
N SER A 465 57.42 -17.53 58.69
CA SER A 465 58.17 -18.02 57.53
C SER A 465 57.36 -19.08 56.78
N ARG A 466 57.50 -19.13 55.46
CA ARG A 466 56.81 -20.11 54.61
C ARG A 466 57.19 -21.55 54.97
N GLU A 467 58.40 -21.77 55.45
CA GLU A 467 58.86 -23.08 55.93
C GLU A 467 58.11 -23.55 57.19
N ALA A 468 57.79 -22.64 58.11
CA ALA A 468 57.03 -22.97 59.32
C ALA A 468 55.59 -23.40 58.99
N VAL A 469 55.03 -22.90 57.89
CA VAL A 469 53.61 -23.11 57.52
C VAL A 469 53.42 -24.22 56.47
N ARG A 470 54.49 -24.93 56.11
CA ARG A 470 54.50 -25.94 55.03
C ARG A 470 53.45 -27.05 55.19
N GLU A 471 53.19 -27.49 56.42
CA GLU A 471 52.19 -28.54 56.72
C GLU A 471 50.73 -28.07 56.56
N HIS A 472 50.52 -26.77 56.39
CA HIS A 472 49.22 -26.13 56.24
C HIS A 472 49.15 -25.29 54.94
N GLU A 473 49.86 -25.73 53.89
CA GLU A 473 49.94 -25.03 52.60
C GLU A 473 48.57 -24.85 51.94
N LEU A 474 47.69 -25.86 52.00
CA LEU A 474 46.33 -25.81 51.46
C LEU A 474 45.47 -24.76 52.16
N LEU A 475 45.57 -24.66 53.50
CA LEU A 475 44.88 -23.63 54.27
C LEU A 475 45.42 -22.24 53.94
N THR A 476 46.75 -22.11 53.85
CA THR A 476 47.41 -20.84 53.52
C THR A 476 47.05 -20.35 52.13
N ALA A 477 47.00 -21.25 51.14
CA ALA A 477 46.57 -20.95 49.78
C ALA A 477 45.11 -20.48 49.75
N PHE A 478 44.22 -21.16 50.48
CA PHE A 478 42.82 -20.75 50.61
C PHE A 478 42.69 -19.35 51.26
N LEU A 479 43.43 -19.08 52.34
CA LEU A 479 43.41 -17.78 53.00
C LEU A 479 43.98 -16.66 52.12
N CYS A 480 45.00 -16.94 51.30
CA CYS A 480 45.52 -16.00 50.30
C CYS A 480 44.47 -15.72 49.21
N GLN A 481 43.78 -16.75 48.70
CA GLN A 481 42.71 -16.60 47.72
C GLN A 481 41.52 -15.79 48.24
N CYS A 482 41.17 -15.97 49.52
CA CYS A 482 40.12 -15.21 50.18
C CYS A 482 40.57 -13.82 50.65
N GLY A 483 41.85 -13.46 50.49
CA GLY A 483 42.40 -12.16 50.88
C GLY A 483 42.58 -11.96 52.38
N TYR A 484 42.55 -13.04 53.17
CA TYR A 484 42.80 -13.06 54.62
C TYR A 484 44.27 -13.27 54.99
N ALA A 485 45.08 -13.76 54.05
CA ALA A 485 46.53 -13.84 54.14
C ALA A 485 47.21 -13.17 52.93
N LYS A 486 48.46 -12.74 53.09
CA LYS A 486 49.29 -12.18 52.01
C LYS A 486 50.66 -12.86 52.05
N LEU A 487 51.11 -13.39 50.91
CA LEU A 487 52.47 -13.89 50.73
C LEU A 487 53.37 -12.70 50.35
N LEU A 488 54.51 -12.57 51.02
CA LEU A 488 55.57 -11.64 50.68
C LEU A 488 56.85 -12.42 50.37
N THR A 489 57.53 -12.05 49.30
CA THR A 489 58.84 -12.63 48.97
C THR A 489 59.94 -12.02 49.85
N ALA A 490 61.06 -12.72 50.01
CA ALA A 490 62.21 -12.20 50.78
C ALA A 490 62.72 -10.85 50.24
N GLU A 491 62.63 -10.61 48.93
CA GLU A 491 62.98 -9.34 48.29
C GLU A 491 62.02 -8.20 48.70
N GLU A 492 60.71 -8.46 48.79
CA GLU A 492 59.71 -7.47 49.19
C GLU A 492 59.85 -7.07 50.67
N ILE A 493 60.30 -8.00 51.52
CA ILE A 493 60.57 -7.73 52.95
C ILE A 493 61.82 -6.86 53.12
N GLY A 494 62.84 -7.09 52.29
CA GLY A 494 64.05 -6.26 52.25
C GLY A 494 63.75 -4.80 51.88
N VAL A 495 62.82 -4.57 50.95
CA VAL A 495 62.37 -3.23 50.56
C VAL A 495 61.56 -2.54 51.68
N LEU A 496 60.88 -3.32 52.53
CA LEU A 496 60.10 -2.84 53.67
C LEU A 496 60.94 -2.68 54.96
N GLY A 497 62.27 -2.78 54.88
CA GLY A 497 63.17 -2.56 56.01
C GLY A 497 63.39 -3.77 56.92
N GLY A 498 62.94 -4.96 56.52
CA GLY A 498 63.13 -6.22 57.26
C GLY A 498 64.27 -7.10 56.73
N SER A 499 64.77 -7.99 57.58
CA SER A 499 65.70 -9.08 57.22
C SER A 499 64.96 -10.41 57.32
N ALA A 500 64.62 -11.03 56.18
CA ALA A 500 64.04 -12.37 56.15
C ALA A 500 64.84 -13.28 55.20
N ASP A 501 65.27 -14.44 55.70
CA ASP A 501 66.01 -15.45 54.93
C ASP A 501 65.10 -16.27 53.99
N SER A 502 63.78 -16.13 54.06
CA SER A 502 62.80 -16.86 53.25
C SER A 502 61.49 -16.09 53.04
N ASP A 503 60.67 -16.51 52.07
CA ASP A 503 59.32 -16.00 51.84
C ASP A 503 58.50 -16.05 53.14
N CYS A 504 57.72 -15.01 53.43
CA CYS A 504 56.90 -14.93 54.63
C CYS A 504 55.40 -14.82 54.30
N VAL A 505 54.57 -15.29 55.23
CA VAL A 505 53.11 -15.20 55.17
C VAL A 505 52.64 -14.22 56.23
N LEU A 506 51.88 -13.21 55.82
CA LEU A 506 51.19 -12.26 56.70
C LEU A 506 49.72 -12.64 56.87
N LEU A 507 49.24 -12.66 58.12
CA LEU A 507 47.83 -12.87 58.45
C LEU A 507 47.14 -11.57 58.81
N LYS A 508 45.95 -11.32 58.25
CA LYS A 508 45.13 -10.16 58.58
C LYS A 508 44.36 -10.34 59.88
N THR A 509 44.19 -9.25 60.62
CA THR A 509 43.48 -9.19 61.92
C THR A 509 42.07 -9.77 61.88
N ARG A 510 41.35 -9.60 60.75
CA ARG A 510 39.98 -10.11 60.59
C ARG A 510 39.87 -11.63 60.70
N PHE A 511 40.87 -12.36 60.18
CA PHE A 511 40.90 -13.82 60.30
C PHE A 511 41.23 -14.27 61.73
N LEU A 512 42.15 -13.56 62.40
CA LEU A 512 42.51 -13.85 63.80
C LEU A 512 41.34 -13.62 64.77
N MET A 513 40.54 -12.57 64.54
CA MET A 513 39.32 -12.34 65.33
C MET A 513 38.35 -13.51 65.21
N TRP A 514 38.08 -13.98 63.99
CA TRP A 514 37.22 -15.13 63.74
C TRP A 514 37.79 -16.42 64.37
N ALA A 515 39.10 -16.66 64.21
CA ALA A 515 39.73 -17.86 64.76
C ALA A 515 39.71 -17.86 66.30
N ASN A 516 39.96 -16.71 66.94
CA ASN A 516 39.87 -16.57 68.39
C ASN A 516 38.45 -16.78 68.91
N GLU A 517 37.42 -16.27 68.21
CA GLU A 517 36.02 -16.51 68.57
C GLU A 517 35.69 -18.00 68.55
N LYS A 518 36.19 -18.74 67.54
CA LYS A 518 35.97 -20.18 67.42
C LYS A 518 36.76 -21.02 68.42
N LEU A 519 37.99 -20.63 68.74
CA LEU A 519 38.79 -21.29 69.78
C LEU A 519 38.21 -21.01 71.18
N ALA A 520 37.68 -19.82 71.42
CA ALA A 520 37.05 -19.44 72.70
C ALA A 520 35.67 -20.08 72.91
N ALA A 521 34.95 -20.42 71.84
CA ALA A 521 33.62 -21.04 71.90
C ALA A 521 33.62 -22.52 72.33
N GLN A 522 34.79 -23.19 72.46
CA GLN A 522 34.86 -24.59 72.88
C GLN A 522 35.00 -24.75 74.42
N PRO A 523 34.20 -25.62 75.07
CA PRO A 523 34.31 -25.89 76.50
C PRO A 523 35.54 -26.79 76.76
N GLY A 524 36.70 -26.16 77.04
CA GLY A 524 37.92 -26.85 77.45
C GLY A 524 39.24 -26.09 77.28
N GLY A 525 39.27 -24.99 76.52
CA GLY A 525 40.52 -24.29 76.18
C GLY A 525 40.90 -23.13 77.12
N ARG A 526 41.04 -23.39 78.43
CA ARG A 526 41.86 -22.51 79.28
C ARG A 526 43.32 -23.02 79.19
N ALA A 527 43.96 -22.77 78.06
CA ALA A 527 45.41 -22.89 77.92
C ALA A 527 46.02 -21.49 78.13
N GLU A 528 46.43 -21.27 79.38
CA GLU A 528 47.54 -20.44 79.80
C GLU A 528 47.78 -19.13 79.02
N SER A 529 47.17 -18.07 79.53
CA SER A 529 47.83 -16.76 79.60
C SER A 529 49.22 -16.94 80.22
N GLY A 530 50.29 -16.84 79.43
CA GLY A 530 51.60 -17.12 80.00
C GLY A 530 52.80 -17.00 79.07
N LYS A 531 52.90 -15.94 78.26
CA LYS A 531 54.16 -15.20 78.04
C LYS A 531 53.91 -13.95 77.21
N ALA A 532 54.11 -12.82 77.86
CA ALA A 532 54.30 -11.51 77.24
C ALA A 532 55.54 -11.55 76.33
N VAL A 533 55.41 -11.08 75.10
CA VAL A 533 55.87 -9.78 74.55
C VAL A 533 55.34 -9.69 73.13
#